data_AF-A0ABD3P161-F1
#
_entry.id   AF-A0ABD3P161-F1
#
_cell.length_a   1.000
_cell.length_b   1.000
_cell.length_c   1.000
_cell.angle_alpha   90.00
_cell.angle_beta   90.00
_cell.angle_gamma   90.00
#
_symmetry.space_group_name_H-M   'P 1'
#
loop_
_entity.id
_entity.type
_entity.pdbx_description
1 polymer ?
#
loop_
_entity_poly.entity_id
_entity_poly.type
_entity_poly.pdbx_seq_one_letter_code
_entity_poly.pdbx_strand_id
1 'polypeptide(L)'
;MKFSGLSLICIVSSAYISTSSALELEWGTTVEAPETPEVPTQQQKEHIQALDDQAITIAGESVDIDVLANDLIHSADPSSLSLSLMLRGRNGYCVVHEETDFIVYYPKHRYAGYDECEYVVCDADKVCDSAKVTITIVKAVAFNEESTASPDRPAIDEILDGLNITGYTPEAGNETVLANPDKVPITEDVEITEVSGIMHYSNDVALDSFSCPYGQSSITIEVQADKYGDDTTWTLTREYEDGTSEAGLSGGPYDSNGFESQHLCVPKPSKWLFTIADQYGDGFCCKHGNGYYTIYLDNVRLVHVTHFSSSNTDLINVGYDPTPDMTDRDHAYLLAHNKRRKKWHRMYNVSYVPMQWSPKLAEMALKWANELLNDCDSSGIEHEPGVVEGENLAKNHGNGGWGQLYPPDNIVRRWVEFEETWPWPENAHLTQALWRASKYLGCGESVKDWRGGYCRVQVCRYSKSGNCDMGHNNSTGETDWLSPMLALNSPCEPSCPPEGCY
;
A
#
# COMPACT_ATOMS: atom_id res chain seq x y z
N MET A 1 45.51 24.75 -52.44
CA MET A 1 45.93 26.16 -52.26
C MET A 1 44.94 26.74 -51.24
N LYS A 2 45.25 26.84 -49.92
CA LYS A 2 45.95 27.94 -49.21
C LYS A 2 45.43 29.32 -49.67
N PHE A 3 44.83 30.23 -48.86
CA PHE A 3 45.15 30.70 -47.50
C PHE A 3 44.00 31.57 -46.89
N SER A 4 43.96 31.65 -45.54
CA SER A 4 43.63 32.75 -44.59
C SER A 4 42.92 34.04 -45.09
N GLY A 5 41.98 34.68 -44.39
CA GLY A 5 41.91 35.03 -42.96
C GLY A 5 42.46 36.44 -42.70
N LEU A 6 41.67 37.39 -42.17
CA LEU A 6 42.01 38.33 -41.08
C LEU A 6 40.93 39.39 -40.80
N SER A 7 40.91 39.79 -39.53
CA SER A 7 40.08 40.77 -38.81
C SER A 7 40.65 42.19 -38.87
N LEU A 8 39.86 43.26 -38.67
CA LEU A 8 40.14 44.32 -37.67
C LEU A 8 39.05 45.42 -37.50
N ILE A 9 39.08 45.95 -36.27
CA ILE A 9 38.31 46.96 -35.51
C ILE A 9 38.61 48.44 -35.89
N CYS A 10 37.67 49.37 -35.62
CA CYS A 10 37.83 50.74 -35.02
C CYS A 10 36.50 51.55 -35.18
N ILE A 11 35.77 52.07 -34.17
CA ILE A 11 35.97 53.06 -33.07
C ILE A 11 35.73 54.56 -33.46
N VAL A 12 34.72 55.16 -32.78
CA VAL A 12 34.30 56.56 -32.44
C VAL A 12 34.19 57.71 -33.47
N SER A 13 33.08 58.48 -33.43
CA SER A 13 32.94 59.72 -32.62
C SER A 13 31.67 60.54 -32.96
N SER A 14 31.16 61.29 -31.98
CA SER A 14 29.94 62.12 -31.94
C SER A 14 30.11 63.54 -32.51
N ALA A 15 29.01 64.18 -32.94
CA ALA A 15 28.89 65.65 -33.03
C ALA A 15 27.42 66.13 -32.88
N TYR A 16 27.25 67.18 -32.06
CA TYR A 16 26.02 67.95 -31.79
C TYR A 16 25.99 69.24 -32.64
N ILE A 17 24.82 69.69 -33.12
CA ILE A 17 24.56 71.09 -33.53
C ILE A 17 23.14 71.51 -33.10
N SER A 18 23.05 72.75 -32.58
CA SER A 18 21.85 73.46 -32.12
C SER A 18 21.32 74.44 -33.18
N THR A 19 20.03 74.83 -33.10
CA THR A 19 19.53 76.22 -33.25
C THR A 19 18.06 76.34 -32.81
N SER A 20 17.68 77.56 -32.39
CA SER A 20 16.46 77.98 -31.70
C SER A 20 15.52 78.80 -32.59
N SER A 21 14.20 78.75 -32.36
CA SER A 21 13.26 79.89 -32.52
C SER A 21 11.85 79.53 -32.03
N ALA A 22 11.19 80.49 -31.36
CA ALA A 22 9.86 80.39 -30.73
C ALA A 22 8.80 81.25 -31.44
N LEU A 23 7.51 80.95 -31.15
CA LEU A 23 6.19 81.61 -31.38
C LEU A 23 5.22 80.56 -31.98
N GLU A 24 3.93 80.41 -31.65
CA GLU A 24 2.94 81.20 -30.89
C GLU A 24 1.78 80.24 -30.48
N LEU A 25 0.96 80.62 -29.50
CA LEU A 25 -0.13 79.85 -28.90
C LEU A 25 -1.40 79.77 -29.76
N GLU A 26 -2.00 78.59 -29.92
CA GLU A 26 -3.47 78.42 -30.00
C GLU A 26 -3.93 77.20 -29.20
N TRP A 27 -5.05 77.38 -28.50
CA TRP A 27 -5.62 76.43 -27.54
C TRP A 27 -6.58 75.45 -28.22
N GLY A 28 -6.41 74.16 -27.95
CA GLY A 28 -7.50 73.19 -28.11
C GLY A 28 -7.02 71.78 -28.41
N THR A 29 -7.51 70.84 -27.60
CA THR A 29 -7.40 69.36 -27.68
C THR A 29 -6.27 68.72 -26.90
N THR A 30 -6.67 67.94 -25.90
CA THR A 30 -5.85 66.97 -25.16
C THR A 30 -5.34 65.92 -26.14
N VAL A 31 -4.05 65.98 -26.46
CA VAL A 31 -3.36 64.93 -27.20
C VAL A 31 -2.76 63.99 -26.15
N GLU A 32 -3.17 62.72 -26.19
CA GLU A 32 -2.60 61.65 -25.37
C GLU A 32 -1.07 61.61 -25.54
N ALA A 33 -0.37 61.32 -24.45
CA ALA A 33 1.08 61.12 -24.48
C ALA A 33 1.41 59.98 -25.46
N PRO A 34 2.50 60.08 -26.25
CA PRO A 34 2.91 58.97 -27.10
C PRO A 34 3.25 57.78 -26.22
N GLU A 35 2.57 56.66 -26.45
CA GLU A 35 2.90 55.37 -25.86
C GLU A 35 4.40 55.10 -26.03
N THR A 36 5.07 54.82 -24.91
CA THR A 36 6.40 54.25 -24.94
C THR A 36 6.35 52.95 -25.73
N PRO A 37 7.30 52.68 -26.66
CA PRO A 37 7.30 51.42 -27.38
C PRO A 37 7.49 50.28 -26.38
N GLU A 38 6.47 49.43 -26.25
CA GLU A 38 6.57 48.18 -25.51
C GLU A 38 7.72 47.37 -26.11
N VAL A 39 8.74 47.13 -25.29
CA VAL A 39 9.75 46.10 -25.58
C VAL A 39 8.98 44.78 -25.69
N PRO A 40 9.08 44.02 -26.80
CA PRO A 40 8.43 42.73 -26.85
C PRO A 40 9.13 41.84 -25.82
N THR A 41 8.45 41.61 -24.70
CA THR A 41 8.80 40.54 -23.76
C THR A 41 8.74 39.25 -24.57
N GLN A 42 9.90 38.64 -24.79
CA GLN A 42 9.92 37.23 -25.17
C GLN A 42 9.18 36.49 -24.07
N GLN A 43 7.99 35.98 -24.35
CA GLN A 43 7.37 34.94 -23.54
C GLN A 43 8.37 33.79 -23.50
N GLN A 44 9.07 33.66 -22.38
CA GLN A 44 9.84 32.45 -22.10
C GLN A 44 8.80 31.34 -21.98
N LYS A 45 8.78 30.48 -23.00
CA LYS A 45 7.90 29.32 -23.08
C LYS A 45 8.16 28.48 -21.82
N GLU A 46 7.13 28.30 -20.98
CA GLU A 46 7.18 27.42 -19.82
C GLU A 46 7.61 26.04 -20.29
N HIS A 47 8.70 25.53 -19.71
CA HIS A 47 9.32 24.27 -20.10
C HIS A 47 9.65 23.49 -18.83
N ILE A 48 9.04 22.33 -18.68
CA ILE A 48 9.43 21.32 -17.70
C ILE A 48 10.66 20.61 -18.24
N GLN A 49 11.67 20.45 -17.40
CA GLN A 49 12.82 19.60 -17.69
C GLN A 49 12.97 18.57 -16.58
N ALA A 50 12.71 17.30 -16.91
CA ALA A 50 12.88 16.17 -16.01
C ALA A 50 14.34 15.70 -16.03
N LEU A 51 14.93 15.45 -14.85
CA LEU A 51 16.33 15.02 -14.71
C LEU A 51 16.40 13.61 -14.13
N ASP A 52 17.38 12.83 -14.56
CA ASP A 52 17.54 11.44 -14.10
C ASP A 52 17.85 11.36 -12.60
N ASP A 53 17.22 10.41 -11.92
CA ASP A 53 17.34 10.15 -10.49
C ASP A 53 18.15 8.88 -10.18
N GLN A 54 18.62 8.79 -8.94
CA GLN A 54 19.28 7.60 -8.41
C GLN A 54 18.79 7.25 -7.01
N ALA A 55 18.61 5.96 -6.76
CA ALA A 55 18.29 5.44 -5.45
C ALA A 55 19.07 4.17 -5.13
N ILE A 56 19.26 3.90 -3.84
CA ILE A 56 19.90 2.68 -3.35
C ILE A 56 18.94 2.03 -2.35
N THR A 57 18.76 0.72 -2.50
CA THR A 57 18.01 -0.08 -1.53
C THR A 57 18.67 -1.43 -1.32
N ILE A 58 18.27 -2.15 -0.29
CA ILE A 58 18.67 -3.53 -0.07
C ILE A 58 17.63 -4.50 -0.66
N ALA A 59 18.07 -5.69 -1.05
CA ALA A 59 17.21 -6.71 -1.64
C ALA A 59 16.00 -7.04 -0.74
N GLY A 60 14.79 -6.73 -1.21
CA GLY A 60 13.54 -6.96 -0.49
C GLY A 60 13.02 -5.77 0.33
N GLU A 61 13.76 -4.66 0.43
CA GLU A 61 13.27 -3.42 1.05
C GLU A 61 12.85 -2.39 -0.01
N SER A 62 11.68 -1.79 0.16
CA SER A 62 11.23 -0.71 -0.71
C SER A 62 12.00 0.58 -0.44
N VAL A 63 12.12 1.43 -1.45
CA VAL A 63 12.68 2.77 -1.32
C VAL A 63 11.75 3.81 -1.92
N ASP A 64 11.57 4.90 -1.19
CA ASP A 64 10.81 6.07 -1.63
C ASP A 64 11.78 7.07 -2.28
N ILE A 65 11.42 7.59 -3.46
CA ILE A 65 12.30 8.39 -4.31
C ILE A 65 11.57 9.68 -4.67
N ASP A 66 12.09 10.82 -4.19
CA ASP A 66 11.59 12.14 -4.56
C ASP A 66 12.17 12.54 -5.93
N VAL A 67 11.49 12.13 -6.99
CA VAL A 67 11.91 12.39 -8.39
C VAL A 67 11.69 13.83 -8.83
N LEU A 68 10.98 14.64 -8.04
CA LEU A 68 10.75 16.05 -8.36
C LEU A 68 11.81 16.97 -7.75
N ALA A 69 12.67 16.44 -6.86
CA ALA A 69 13.64 17.24 -6.11
C ALA A 69 14.71 17.89 -7.01
N ASN A 70 15.12 17.22 -8.08
CA ASN A 70 16.13 17.68 -9.04
C ASN A 70 15.53 18.24 -10.35
N ASP A 71 14.22 18.11 -10.56
CA ASP A 71 13.53 18.57 -11.78
C ASP A 71 13.47 20.10 -11.88
N LEU A 72 13.63 20.63 -13.10
CA LEU A 72 13.54 22.06 -13.37
C LEU A 72 12.15 22.44 -13.89
N ILE A 73 11.27 22.77 -12.96
CA ILE A 73 9.88 23.16 -13.24
C ILE A 73 9.79 24.68 -13.40
N HIS A 74 9.65 25.15 -14.64
CA HIS A 74 9.40 26.56 -14.97
C HIS A 74 7.93 26.79 -15.36
N SER A 75 7.00 26.25 -14.57
CA SER A 75 5.55 26.46 -14.75
C SER A 75 5.04 27.58 -13.83
N ALA A 76 4.06 28.38 -14.30
CA ALA A 76 3.43 29.43 -13.51
C ALA A 76 2.67 28.92 -12.27
N ASP A 77 2.37 27.62 -12.17
CA ASP A 77 1.72 27.02 -11.01
C ASP A 77 2.25 25.60 -10.70
N PRO A 78 3.24 25.45 -9.80
CA PRO A 78 3.79 24.15 -9.41
C PRO A 78 2.79 23.23 -8.68
N SER A 79 1.61 23.73 -8.28
CA SER A 79 0.56 22.91 -7.66
C SER A 79 -0.29 22.12 -8.68
N SER A 80 0.01 22.26 -9.98
CA SER A 80 -0.74 21.65 -11.08
C SER A 80 -0.02 20.51 -11.80
N LEU A 81 1.12 20.05 -11.25
CA LEU A 81 1.91 18.98 -11.84
C LEU A 81 1.20 17.63 -11.74
N SER A 82 1.42 16.78 -12.74
CA SER A 82 1.00 15.38 -12.69
C SER A 82 2.16 14.47 -12.99
N LEU A 83 2.43 13.52 -12.08
CA LEU A 83 3.44 12.49 -12.22
C LEU A 83 2.82 11.16 -12.67
N SER A 84 3.44 10.50 -13.65
CA SER A 84 2.97 9.21 -14.15
C SER A 84 4.13 8.30 -14.54
N LEU A 85 3.95 6.98 -14.42
CA LEU A 85 4.97 5.99 -14.76
C LEU A 85 4.83 5.51 -16.21
N MET A 86 5.94 5.48 -16.93
CA MET A 86 6.01 5.06 -18.33
C MET A 86 6.64 3.67 -18.49
N LEU A 87 7.69 3.35 -17.73
CA LEU A 87 8.34 2.04 -17.73
C LEU A 87 8.48 1.49 -16.31
N ARG A 88 8.08 0.22 -16.13
CA ARG A 88 8.28 -0.53 -14.89
C ARG A 88 9.63 -1.24 -14.90
N GLY A 89 10.26 -1.33 -13.73
CA GLY A 89 11.50 -2.09 -13.53
C GLY A 89 11.41 -3.54 -13.99
N ARG A 90 12.56 -4.11 -14.39
CA ARG A 90 12.68 -5.52 -14.80
C ARG A 90 12.88 -6.46 -13.61
N ASN A 91 13.43 -5.94 -12.51
CA ASN A 91 13.84 -6.71 -11.34
C ASN A 91 13.17 -6.21 -10.06
N GLY A 92 12.09 -5.44 -10.21
CA GLY A 92 11.24 -4.83 -9.19
C GLY A 92 10.13 -4.06 -9.89
N TYR A 93 9.31 -3.31 -9.16
CA TYR A 93 8.28 -2.47 -9.76
C TYR A 93 8.23 -1.08 -9.10
N CYS A 94 7.93 -0.07 -9.90
CA CYS A 94 7.72 1.30 -9.44
C CYS A 94 6.22 1.61 -9.37
N VAL A 95 5.83 2.41 -8.38
CA VAL A 95 4.50 3.03 -8.26
C VAL A 95 4.66 4.50 -7.89
N VAL A 96 3.77 5.36 -8.39
CA VAL A 96 3.70 6.75 -7.91
C VAL A 96 2.90 6.78 -6.61
N HIS A 97 3.44 7.41 -5.57
CA HIS A 97 2.82 7.59 -4.28
C HIS A 97 1.89 8.81 -4.32
N GLU A 98 0.57 8.56 -4.38
CA GLU A 98 -0.46 9.58 -4.64
C GLU A 98 -0.57 10.73 -3.61
N GLU A 99 0.17 10.70 -2.50
CA GLU A 99 0.15 11.74 -1.46
C GLU A 99 1.43 12.57 -1.38
N THR A 100 2.55 12.03 -1.87
CA THR A 100 3.86 12.70 -1.80
C THR A 100 4.44 12.97 -3.18
N ASP A 101 3.80 12.47 -4.24
CA ASP A 101 4.33 12.45 -5.61
C ASP A 101 5.72 11.79 -5.72
N PHE A 102 6.08 10.93 -4.77
CA PHE A 102 7.30 10.14 -4.82
C PHE A 102 7.09 8.90 -5.67
N ILE A 103 8.18 8.38 -6.25
CA ILE A 103 8.17 7.03 -6.81
C ILE A 103 8.62 6.06 -5.74
N VAL A 104 7.80 5.06 -5.43
CA VAL A 104 8.18 3.96 -4.56
C VAL A 104 8.62 2.79 -5.42
N TYR A 105 9.86 2.33 -5.22
CA TYR A 105 10.40 1.15 -5.87
C TYR A 105 10.41 -0.04 -4.93
N TYR A 106 9.85 -1.16 -5.40
CA TYR A 106 9.81 -2.44 -4.69
C TYR A 106 10.73 -3.45 -5.40
N PRO A 107 11.92 -3.77 -4.86
CA PRO A 107 12.82 -4.74 -5.46
C PRO A 107 12.26 -6.17 -5.35
N LYS A 108 12.54 -7.00 -6.35
CA LYS A 108 12.30 -8.45 -6.24
C LYS A 108 13.13 -9.03 -5.10
N HIS A 109 12.52 -9.88 -4.29
CA HIS A 109 13.18 -10.53 -3.18
C HIS A 109 14.47 -11.27 -3.63
N ARG A 110 15.57 -11.05 -2.90
CA ARG A 110 16.93 -11.59 -3.16
C ARG A 110 17.59 -11.16 -4.48
N TYR A 111 16.98 -10.29 -5.27
CA TYR A 111 17.69 -9.67 -6.40
C TYR A 111 18.71 -8.66 -5.87
N ALA A 112 19.92 -8.68 -6.44
CA ALA A 112 20.90 -7.64 -6.24
C ALA A 112 21.54 -7.32 -7.59
N GLY A 113 21.69 -6.04 -7.89
CA GLY A 113 22.02 -5.56 -9.22
C GLY A 113 21.40 -4.19 -9.46
N TYR A 114 21.17 -3.86 -10.72
CA TYR A 114 20.59 -2.58 -11.12
C TYR A 114 19.20 -2.78 -11.68
N ASP A 115 18.31 -1.84 -11.42
CA ASP A 115 17.03 -1.72 -12.08
C ASP A 115 16.76 -0.28 -12.51
N GLU A 116 15.80 -0.09 -13.41
CA GLU A 116 15.48 1.21 -13.97
C GLU A 116 13.97 1.39 -14.08
N CYS A 117 13.48 2.57 -13.71
CA CYS A 117 12.12 3.02 -13.99
C CYS A 117 12.16 4.30 -14.82
N GLU A 118 11.09 4.57 -15.58
CA GLU A 118 10.95 5.80 -16.35
C GLU A 118 9.63 6.48 -15.96
N TYR A 119 9.70 7.78 -15.69
CA TYR A 119 8.54 8.59 -15.32
C TYR A 119 8.35 9.75 -16.28
N VAL A 120 7.14 10.29 -16.27
CA VAL A 120 6.74 11.47 -17.03
C VAL A 120 6.08 12.44 -16.06
N VAL A 121 6.57 13.68 -16.07
CA VAL A 121 5.99 14.82 -15.35
C VAL A 121 5.39 15.78 -16.37
N CYS A 122 4.17 16.25 -16.11
CA CYS A 122 3.45 17.20 -16.95
C CYS A 122 2.94 18.40 -16.14
N ASP A 123 2.81 19.56 -16.79
CA ASP A 123 2.16 20.75 -16.22
C ASP A 123 0.64 20.78 -16.50
N ALA A 124 -0.03 21.83 -16.01
CA ALA A 124 -1.44 22.11 -16.26
C ALA A 124 -1.80 22.14 -17.76
N ASP A 125 -0.89 22.64 -18.59
CA ASP A 125 -1.07 22.81 -20.04
C ASP A 125 -0.71 21.53 -20.84
N LYS A 126 -0.38 20.44 -20.13
CA LYS A 126 0.02 19.14 -20.69
C LYS A 126 1.31 19.18 -21.51
N VAL A 127 2.20 20.14 -21.21
CA VAL A 127 3.59 20.06 -21.61
C VAL A 127 4.27 19.07 -20.65
N CYS A 128 4.95 18.07 -21.20
CA CYS A 128 5.55 16.99 -20.41
C CYS A 128 7.01 16.80 -20.75
N ASP A 129 7.78 16.32 -19.79
CA ASP A 129 9.11 15.76 -19.99
C ASP A 129 9.25 14.43 -19.21
N SER A 130 10.27 13.65 -19.54
CA SER A 130 10.48 12.31 -18.99
C SER A 130 11.92 12.09 -18.56
N ALA A 131 12.12 11.39 -17.45
CA ALA A 131 13.43 11.01 -16.95
C ALA A 131 13.44 9.59 -16.36
N LYS A 132 14.66 9.10 -16.09
CA LYS A 132 14.90 7.75 -15.60
C LYS A 132 15.32 7.77 -14.14
N VAL A 133 14.82 6.78 -13.40
CA VAL A 133 15.27 6.47 -12.05
C VAL A 133 16.14 5.22 -12.12
N THR A 134 17.43 5.35 -11.77
CA THR A 134 18.34 4.20 -11.66
C THR A 134 18.41 3.71 -10.23
N ILE A 135 18.03 2.46 -9.98
CA ILE A 135 18.03 1.86 -8.64
C ILE A 135 19.17 0.86 -8.52
N THR A 136 20.02 1.04 -7.51
CA THR A 136 21.04 0.06 -7.11
C THR A 136 20.51 -0.79 -5.96
N ILE A 137 20.35 -2.09 -6.19
CA ILE A 137 19.89 -3.06 -5.19
C ILE A 137 21.10 -3.82 -4.65
N VAL A 138 21.44 -3.61 -3.39
CA VAL A 138 22.54 -4.31 -2.71
C VAL A 138 22.04 -5.55 -1.97
N LYS A 139 22.90 -6.56 -1.81
CA LYS A 139 22.57 -7.73 -1.00
C LYS A 139 22.54 -7.36 0.48
N ALA A 140 21.56 -7.87 1.21
CA ALA A 140 21.61 -7.85 2.67
C ALA A 140 22.84 -8.64 3.15
N VAL A 141 23.76 -7.98 3.87
CA VAL A 141 24.94 -8.62 4.45
C VAL A 141 24.53 -9.20 5.80
N ALA A 142 24.63 -10.52 5.95
CA ALA A 142 24.50 -11.17 7.25
C ALA A 142 25.78 -10.90 8.06
N PHE A 143 25.67 -10.12 9.14
CA PHE A 143 26.74 -10.04 10.13
C PHE A 143 26.71 -11.32 10.97
N ASN A 144 27.82 -12.07 10.95
CA ASN A 144 28.06 -13.09 11.97
C ASN A 144 28.37 -12.35 13.27
N GLU A 145 27.56 -12.54 14.30
CA GLU A 145 27.77 -11.95 15.63
C GLU A 145 29.04 -12.49 16.27
N GLU A 146 30.13 -11.75 16.11
CA GLU A 146 31.25 -11.74 17.04
C GLU A 146 31.83 -10.31 17.10
N SER A 147 31.01 -9.34 17.52
CA SER A 147 31.49 -8.00 17.90
C SER A 147 30.42 -7.29 18.72
N THR A 148 30.75 -6.94 19.96
CA THR A 148 29.91 -6.24 20.93
C THR A 148 29.72 -4.76 20.60
N ALA A 149 29.08 -4.46 19.47
CA ALA A 149 28.59 -3.12 19.17
C ALA A 149 27.09 -3.01 19.49
N SER A 150 26.73 -1.90 20.12
CA SER A 150 25.37 -1.48 20.52
C SER A 150 24.33 -1.69 19.41
N PRO A 151 23.06 -2.00 19.72
CA PRO A 151 22.03 -2.20 18.72
C PRO A 151 21.49 -0.84 18.26
N ASP A 152 22.24 -0.18 17.38
CA ASP A 152 21.66 0.78 16.45
C ASP A 152 21.79 0.18 15.04
N ARG A 153 20.66 0.19 14.33
CA ARG A 153 20.47 -0.17 12.91
C ARG A 153 21.70 0.24 12.08
N PRO A 154 22.29 -0.64 11.24
CA PRO A 154 23.32 -0.17 10.32
C PRO A 154 22.69 0.84 9.37
N ALA A 155 23.16 2.08 9.42
CA ALA A 155 22.81 3.09 8.44
C ALA A 155 23.29 2.61 7.05
N ILE A 156 22.54 2.95 6.00
CA ILE A 156 22.95 2.72 4.59
C ILE A 156 24.39 3.20 4.35
N ASP A 157 24.82 4.24 5.07
CA ASP A 157 26.17 4.80 5.04
C ASP A 157 27.28 3.77 5.42
N GLU A 158 27.06 2.89 6.41
CA GLU A 158 28.04 1.85 6.77
C GLU A 158 28.15 0.75 5.71
N ILE A 159 27.05 0.48 4.98
CA ILE A 159 27.03 -0.49 3.88
C ILE A 159 27.74 0.09 2.64
N LEU A 160 27.59 1.40 2.38
CA LEU A 160 28.24 2.09 1.27
C LEU A 160 29.76 2.19 1.45
N ASP A 161 30.24 2.43 2.67
CA ASP A 161 31.67 2.41 3.01
C ASP A 161 32.29 1.01 2.85
N GLY A 162 31.55 -0.05 3.20
CA GLY A 162 31.98 -1.44 2.99
C GLY A 162 32.08 -1.87 1.52
N LEU A 163 31.37 -1.18 0.61
CA LEU A 163 31.33 -1.47 -0.81
C LEU A 163 32.19 -0.54 -1.68
N ASN A 164 32.88 0.43 -1.07
CA ASN A 164 33.78 1.36 -1.76
C ASN A 164 33.07 2.21 -2.83
N ILE A 165 31.79 2.56 -2.61
CA ILE A 165 30.98 3.39 -3.52
C ILE A 165 31.19 4.85 -3.12
N THR A 166 32.07 5.57 -3.82
CA THR A 166 32.28 7.01 -3.60
C THR A 166 31.39 7.82 -4.54
N GLY A 167 30.43 8.58 -4.00
CA GLY A 167 29.59 9.50 -4.79
C GLY A 167 28.17 9.76 -4.29
N TYR A 168 27.73 9.13 -3.20
CA TYR A 168 26.40 9.38 -2.63
C TYR A 168 26.44 10.59 -1.69
N THR A 169 25.60 11.59 -1.96
CA THR A 169 25.28 12.68 -1.01
C THR A 169 23.79 12.58 -0.67
N PRO A 170 23.40 12.38 0.60
CA PRO A 170 22.00 12.48 0.98
C PRO A 170 21.54 13.92 0.79
N GLU A 171 20.56 14.15 -0.08
CA GLU A 171 19.88 15.45 -0.15
C GLU A 171 18.95 15.59 1.05
N ALA A 172 19.19 16.65 1.83
CA ALA A 172 18.50 16.94 3.07
C ALA A 172 17.09 17.49 2.80
N GLY A 173 16.07 16.64 2.98
CA GLY A 173 14.68 17.05 3.18
C GLY A 173 14.41 17.35 4.66
N ASN A 174 13.84 18.50 4.93
CA ASN A 174 13.74 19.20 6.21
C ASN A 174 12.46 18.88 7.01
N GLU A 175 12.60 18.28 8.19
CA GLU A 175 11.54 18.36 9.21
C GLU A 175 11.58 19.75 9.87
N THR A 176 10.73 20.67 9.43
CA THR A 176 10.40 21.88 10.20
C THR A 176 9.01 21.77 10.80
N VAL A 177 8.98 21.43 12.09
CA VAL A 177 7.84 21.64 12.99
C VAL A 177 7.63 23.16 13.13
N LEU A 178 6.46 23.66 12.73
CA LEU A 178 6.04 25.03 12.97
C LEU A 178 5.77 25.24 14.46
N ALA A 179 6.74 25.83 15.18
CA ALA A 179 6.52 26.43 16.49
C ALA A 179 6.04 27.88 16.32
N ASN A 180 4.82 28.15 16.79
CA ASN A 180 4.24 29.50 16.90
C ASN A 180 4.92 30.27 18.06
N PRO A 181 5.49 31.47 17.85
CA PRO A 181 6.05 32.29 18.90
C PRO A 181 4.96 33.16 19.57
N ASP A 182 5.24 33.58 20.81
CA ASP A 182 4.49 34.52 21.65
C ASP A 182 3.34 33.97 22.51
N LYS A 183 3.70 33.45 23.70
CA LYS A 183 3.31 34.01 25.02
C LYS A 183 4.03 33.30 26.19
N VAL A 184 5.01 34.00 26.77
CA VAL A 184 5.60 33.83 28.12
C VAL A 184 4.74 34.65 29.12
N PRO A 185 4.73 34.50 30.49
CA PRO A 185 5.60 33.80 31.47
C PRO A 185 4.82 32.85 32.41
N ILE A 186 5.40 32.06 33.34
CA ILE A 186 6.12 32.38 34.60
C ILE A 186 6.82 31.10 35.12
N THR A 187 8.16 31.09 35.24
CA THR A 187 8.98 31.21 36.48
C THR A 187 8.76 30.14 37.56
N GLU A 188 9.75 29.26 37.76
CA GLU A 188 10.67 29.30 38.92
C GLU A 188 11.77 28.21 38.78
N ASP A 189 12.98 28.70 38.56
CA ASP A 189 14.33 28.29 38.97
C ASP A 189 14.57 26.90 39.59
N VAL A 190 15.60 26.18 39.10
CA VAL A 190 16.80 25.81 39.90
C VAL A 190 17.99 25.55 38.95
N GLU A 191 19.10 26.25 39.19
CA GLU A 191 20.41 26.09 38.54
C GLU A 191 21.08 24.74 38.86
N ILE A 192 21.74 24.15 37.86
CA ILE A 192 22.64 23.01 38.03
C ILE A 192 24.04 23.53 38.33
N THR A 193 24.58 23.22 39.50
CA THR A 193 26.03 23.20 39.74
C THR A 193 26.44 21.82 40.24
N GLU A 194 27.45 21.25 39.59
CA GLU A 194 28.01 19.93 39.88
C GLU A 194 28.47 19.81 41.34
N VAL A 195 28.31 18.61 41.93
CA VAL A 195 29.42 17.73 42.40
C VAL A 195 28.85 16.57 43.24
N SER A 196 29.26 15.36 42.86
CA SER A 196 29.27 14.09 43.63
C SER A 196 27.93 13.48 44.04
N GLY A 197 27.57 12.39 43.37
CA GLY A 197 26.56 11.46 43.83
C GLY A 197 25.94 10.71 42.68
N ILE A 198 26.46 9.51 42.40
CA ILE A 198 25.82 8.55 41.49
C ILE A 198 24.42 8.28 42.05
N MET A 199 23.37 8.81 41.40
CA MET A 199 22.04 8.21 41.47
C MET A 199 21.96 7.21 40.33
N HIS A 200 22.04 5.93 40.68
CA HIS A 200 21.58 4.85 39.83
C HIS A 200 20.08 5.04 39.58
N TYR A 201 19.73 5.57 38.41
CA TYR A 201 18.46 5.21 37.80
C TYR A 201 18.67 3.86 37.12
N SER A 202 18.41 2.78 37.87
CA SER A 202 17.98 1.54 37.22
C SER A 202 16.61 1.84 36.65
N ASN A 203 16.60 2.24 35.38
CA ASN A 203 15.50 1.89 34.50
C ASN A 203 15.93 0.61 33.77
N ASP A 204 16.18 -0.46 34.53
CA ASP A 204 16.03 -1.80 34.00
C ASP A 204 14.52 -2.09 33.90
N VAL A 205 13.89 -1.49 32.91
CA VAL A 205 12.81 -2.17 32.21
C VAL A 205 13.32 -2.31 30.79
N ALA A 206 14.19 -3.31 30.60
CA ALA A 206 14.32 -3.92 29.30
C ALA A 206 12.91 -4.39 28.91
N LEU A 207 12.23 -3.63 28.06
CA LEU A 207 11.21 -4.22 27.21
C LEU A 207 11.97 -5.20 26.33
N ASP A 208 11.99 -6.46 26.77
CA ASP A 208 12.57 -7.58 26.07
C ASP A 208 11.85 -7.66 24.72
N SER A 209 12.44 -7.03 23.70
CA SER A 209 11.89 -7.05 22.35
C SER A 209 12.16 -8.44 21.80
N PHE A 210 11.23 -9.35 22.06
CA PHE A 210 11.26 -10.69 21.49
C PHE A 210 11.40 -10.56 19.97
N SER A 211 12.55 -11.00 19.46
CA SER A 211 12.85 -10.99 18.02
C SER A 211 13.35 -12.36 17.62
N CYS A 212 12.83 -12.86 16.51
CA CYS A 212 13.22 -14.16 16.01
C CYS A 212 14.57 -14.08 15.29
N PRO A 213 15.39 -15.15 15.37
CA PRO A 213 16.63 -15.23 14.59
C PRO A 213 16.39 -15.04 13.10
N TYR A 214 17.44 -14.63 12.38
CA TYR A 214 17.38 -14.48 10.93
C TYR A 214 16.83 -15.73 10.23
N GLY A 215 15.95 -15.52 9.25
CA GLY A 215 15.29 -16.61 8.52
C GLY A 215 14.14 -17.27 9.28
N GLN A 216 13.72 -16.72 10.42
CA GLN A 216 12.54 -17.17 11.18
C GLN A 216 11.51 -16.04 11.32
N SER A 217 10.25 -16.42 11.54
CA SER A 217 9.14 -15.52 11.90
C SER A 217 8.64 -15.87 13.30
N SER A 218 8.05 -14.90 13.99
CA SER A 218 7.31 -15.13 15.23
C SER A 218 5.86 -15.48 14.91
N ILE A 219 5.41 -16.67 15.28
CA ILE A 219 3.97 -16.95 15.45
C ILE A 219 3.63 -16.63 16.91
N THR A 220 2.66 -15.75 17.13
CA THR A 220 2.11 -15.47 18.47
C THR A 220 0.66 -15.92 18.52
N ILE A 221 0.31 -16.69 19.55
CA ILE A 221 -1.03 -17.21 19.81
C ILE A 221 -1.50 -16.61 21.13
N GLU A 222 -2.60 -15.87 21.06
CA GLU A 222 -3.31 -15.38 22.23
C GLU A 222 -4.61 -16.17 22.37
N VAL A 223 -4.87 -16.69 23.56
CA VAL A 223 -6.13 -17.37 23.91
C VAL A 223 -6.69 -16.72 25.15
N GLN A 224 -7.93 -16.23 25.04
CA GLN A 224 -8.79 -15.88 26.15
C GLN A 224 -9.87 -16.94 26.22
N ALA A 225 -9.77 -17.82 27.21
CA ALA A 225 -10.85 -18.76 27.49
C ALA A 225 -12.10 -18.02 27.98
N ASP A 226 -13.25 -18.66 27.83
CA ASP A 226 -14.50 -18.18 28.41
C ASP A 226 -14.62 -18.67 29.87
N LYS A 227 -15.83 -18.70 30.46
CA LYS A 227 -15.99 -19.15 31.85
C LYS A 227 -15.67 -20.64 32.05
N TYR A 228 -15.63 -21.45 31.01
CA TYR A 228 -15.40 -22.89 31.06
C TYR A 228 -14.04 -23.28 30.46
N GLY A 229 -13.00 -22.47 30.66
CA GLY A 229 -11.68 -22.74 30.08
C GLY A 229 -11.06 -24.13 30.34
N ASP A 230 -11.58 -24.91 31.30
CA ASP A 230 -11.09 -26.26 31.61
C ASP A 230 -11.33 -27.29 30.49
N ASP A 231 -12.19 -26.97 29.52
CA ASP A 231 -12.45 -27.77 28.32
C ASP A 231 -11.70 -27.31 27.06
N THR A 232 -11.02 -26.16 27.13
CA THR A 232 -10.41 -25.49 25.99
C THR A 232 -8.93 -25.86 25.91
N THR A 233 -8.52 -26.49 24.82
CA THR A 233 -7.12 -26.84 24.55
C THR A 233 -6.74 -26.50 23.11
N TRP A 234 -5.46 -26.28 22.84
CA TRP A 234 -4.98 -26.09 21.48
C TRP A 234 -3.59 -26.67 21.24
N THR A 235 -3.29 -26.90 19.96
CA THR A 235 -1.99 -27.37 19.47
C THR A 235 -1.58 -26.56 18.25
N LEU A 236 -0.28 -26.34 18.10
CA LEU A 236 0.37 -25.76 16.93
C LEU A 236 1.37 -26.78 16.40
N THR A 237 1.11 -27.32 15.23
CA THR A 237 1.90 -28.41 14.63
C THR A 237 2.49 -27.98 13.30
N ARG A 238 3.77 -28.24 13.07
CA ARG A 238 4.40 -28.00 11.76
C ARG A 238 4.01 -29.11 10.80
N GLU A 239 3.61 -28.75 9.60
CA GLU A 239 3.27 -29.67 8.52
C GLU A 239 4.36 -29.66 7.44
N TYR A 240 4.76 -30.84 6.97
CA TYR A 240 5.74 -31.04 5.91
C TYR A 240 5.06 -31.49 4.60
N GLU A 241 5.70 -31.20 3.47
CA GLU A 241 5.16 -31.57 2.15
C GLU A 241 5.08 -33.09 1.92
N ASP A 242 5.88 -33.87 2.65
CA ASP A 242 5.84 -35.34 2.62
C ASP A 242 4.69 -35.95 3.45
N GLY A 243 3.86 -35.10 4.06
CA GLY A 243 2.72 -35.49 4.89
C GLY A 243 3.09 -35.85 6.33
N THR A 244 4.36 -35.66 6.74
CA THR A 244 4.75 -35.78 8.14
C THR A 244 4.49 -34.48 8.91
N SER A 245 4.45 -34.57 10.23
CA SER A 245 4.24 -33.41 11.10
C SER A 245 5.13 -33.42 12.34
N GLU A 246 5.42 -32.24 12.88
CA GLU A 246 6.26 -32.04 14.06
C GLU A 246 5.52 -31.15 15.07
N ALA A 247 5.48 -31.58 16.33
CA ALA A 247 4.84 -30.83 17.39
C ALA A 247 5.59 -29.52 17.68
N GLY A 248 4.85 -28.41 17.70
CA GLY A 248 5.33 -27.10 18.13
C GLY A 248 4.91 -26.79 19.56
N LEU A 249 3.97 -25.84 19.69
CA LEU A 249 3.40 -25.42 20.97
C LEU A 249 2.04 -26.10 21.23
N SER A 250 1.62 -26.07 22.48
CA SER A 250 0.28 -26.42 22.90
C SER A 250 -0.11 -25.59 24.12
N GLY A 251 -1.41 -25.41 24.33
CA GLY A 251 -1.94 -24.68 25.48
C GLY A 251 -3.26 -25.26 25.98
N GLY A 252 -3.65 -24.80 27.16
CA GLY A 252 -4.78 -25.32 27.91
C GLY A 252 -4.52 -26.68 28.58
N PRO A 253 -5.49 -27.22 29.35
CA PRO A 253 -6.74 -26.56 29.72
C PRO A 253 -6.50 -25.31 30.59
N TYR A 254 -7.46 -24.39 30.58
CA TYR A 254 -7.37 -23.09 31.23
C TYR A 254 -8.21 -22.99 32.49
N ASP A 255 -7.88 -22.02 33.35
CA ASP A 255 -8.82 -21.58 34.38
C ASP A 255 -10.00 -20.81 33.76
N SER A 256 -11.06 -20.61 34.55
CA SER A 256 -12.21 -19.77 34.15
C SER A 256 -11.75 -18.37 33.76
N ASN A 257 -12.07 -17.97 32.52
CA ASN A 257 -11.61 -16.73 31.87
C ASN A 257 -10.08 -16.59 31.85
N GLY A 258 -9.35 -17.70 31.81
CA GLY A 258 -7.90 -17.73 31.70
C GLY A 258 -7.42 -17.07 30.41
N PHE A 259 -6.33 -16.30 30.51
CA PHE A 259 -5.66 -15.70 29.37
C PHE A 259 -4.25 -16.26 29.25
N GLU A 260 -3.83 -16.58 28.04
CA GLU A 260 -2.46 -16.98 27.73
C GLU A 260 -2.01 -16.35 26.41
N SER A 261 -0.75 -15.93 26.39
CA SER A 261 -0.06 -15.53 25.17
C SER A 261 1.25 -16.32 25.07
N GLN A 262 1.39 -17.11 24.02
CA GLN A 262 2.62 -17.85 23.72
C GLN A 262 3.15 -17.44 22.35
N HIS A 263 4.47 -17.47 22.18
CA HIS A 263 5.12 -17.20 20.91
C HIS A 263 6.14 -18.30 20.57
N LEU A 264 6.30 -18.56 19.27
CA LEU A 264 7.28 -19.50 18.74
C LEU A 264 7.97 -18.89 17.53
N CYS A 265 9.31 -18.91 17.53
CA CYS A 265 10.06 -18.62 16.31
C CYS A 265 10.10 -19.85 15.41
N VAL A 266 9.71 -19.67 14.15
CA VAL A 266 9.54 -20.75 13.17
C VAL A 266 10.25 -20.43 11.85
N PRO A 267 10.83 -21.43 11.15
CA PRO A 267 11.63 -21.18 9.95
C PRO A 267 10.78 -20.68 8.76
N LYS A 268 11.37 -19.84 7.90
CA LYS A 268 10.79 -19.43 6.61
C LYS A 268 11.44 -20.19 5.44
N PRO A 269 10.69 -20.80 4.50
CA PRO A 269 9.25 -21.03 4.55
C PRO A 269 8.87 -22.23 5.45
N SER A 270 7.68 -22.19 6.04
CA SER A 270 7.09 -23.35 6.73
C SER A 270 5.57 -23.25 6.84
N LYS A 271 4.90 -24.40 7.05
CA LYS A 271 3.46 -24.48 7.28
C LYS A 271 3.17 -24.95 8.69
N TRP A 272 2.24 -24.30 9.35
CA TRP A 272 1.85 -24.60 10.73
C TRP A 272 0.35 -24.67 10.86
N LEU A 273 -0.15 -25.77 11.40
CA LEU A 273 -1.55 -26.02 11.65
C LEU A 273 -1.85 -25.69 13.11
N PHE A 274 -2.64 -24.65 13.34
CA PHE A 274 -3.23 -24.36 14.64
C PHE A 274 -4.58 -25.06 14.74
N THR A 275 -4.78 -25.83 15.81
CA THR A 275 -6.06 -26.48 16.11
C THR A 275 -6.44 -26.18 17.54
N ILE A 276 -7.59 -25.53 17.73
CA ILE A 276 -8.23 -25.35 19.02
C ILE A 276 -9.44 -26.29 19.14
N ALA A 277 -9.65 -26.81 20.33
CA ALA A 277 -10.74 -27.72 20.64
C ALA A 277 -11.39 -27.35 21.96
N ASP A 278 -12.70 -27.56 22.00
CA ASP A 278 -13.57 -27.42 23.16
C ASP A 278 -14.30 -28.76 23.35
N GLN A 279 -14.14 -29.36 24.53
CA GLN A 279 -14.64 -30.71 24.80
C GLN A 279 -16.17 -30.82 24.84
N TYR A 280 -16.87 -29.76 25.26
CA TYR A 280 -18.32 -29.79 25.49
C TYR A 280 -19.13 -29.12 24.37
N GLY A 281 -18.45 -28.45 23.44
CA GLY A 281 -19.00 -27.89 22.21
C GLY A 281 -19.78 -26.59 22.40
N ASP A 282 -19.70 -25.97 23.58
CA ASP A 282 -20.21 -24.64 23.87
C ASP A 282 -19.24 -23.53 23.43
N GLY A 283 -17.94 -23.85 23.33
CA GLY A 283 -16.94 -23.01 22.68
C GLY A 283 -16.85 -21.62 23.31
N PHE A 284 -16.40 -20.65 22.52
CA PHE A 284 -16.23 -19.26 22.98
C PHE A 284 -17.51 -18.38 22.97
N CYS A 285 -18.71 -18.94 22.75
CA CYS A 285 -19.96 -18.16 22.61
C CYS A 285 -20.73 -17.91 23.93
N CYS A 286 -21.85 -17.22 23.79
CA CYS A 286 -22.03 -15.82 24.13
C CYS A 286 -22.80 -15.63 25.45
N LYS A 287 -23.17 -16.76 26.07
CA LYS A 287 -23.92 -16.81 27.34
C LYS A 287 -23.02 -17.16 28.51
N HIS A 288 -21.81 -17.62 28.24
CA HIS A 288 -20.93 -18.21 29.24
C HIS A 288 -19.64 -17.42 29.43
N GLY A 289 -19.18 -16.68 28.43
CA GLY A 289 -18.13 -15.68 28.55
C GLY A 289 -17.85 -15.05 27.18
N ASN A 290 -16.86 -14.17 27.12
CA ASN A 290 -16.38 -13.62 25.85
C ASN A 290 -14.99 -14.21 25.57
N GLY A 291 -14.96 -15.48 25.16
CA GLY A 291 -13.72 -16.14 24.75
C GLY A 291 -13.26 -15.68 23.37
N TYR A 292 -11.97 -15.82 23.07
CA TYR A 292 -11.43 -15.66 21.73
C TYR A 292 -10.05 -16.30 21.61
N TYR A 293 -9.62 -16.55 20.38
CA TYR A 293 -8.21 -16.68 20.09
C TYR A 293 -7.78 -15.77 18.93
N THR A 294 -6.53 -15.37 18.97
CA THR A 294 -5.91 -14.52 17.95
C THR A 294 -4.55 -15.08 17.58
N ILE A 295 -4.26 -15.13 16.28
CA ILE A 295 -2.98 -15.57 15.75
C ILE A 295 -2.32 -14.39 15.05
N TYR A 296 -1.07 -14.11 15.40
CA TYR A 296 -0.22 -13.11 14.75
C TYR A 296 0.98 -13.78 14.09
N LEU A 297 1.40 -13.23 12.96
CA LEU A 297 2.66 -13.53 12.32
C LEU A 297 3.48 -12.25 12.23
N ASP A 298 4.66 -12.22 12.86
CA ASP A 298 5.51 -11.02 12.93
C ASP A 298 4.73 -9.76 13.37
N ASN A 299 3.87 -9.92 14.40
CA ASN A 299 2.93 -8.91 14.95
C ASN A 299 1.77 -8.49 14.03
N VAL A 300 1.67 -9.07 12.81
CA VAL A 300 0.51 -8.88 11.94
C VAL A 300 -0.58 -9.86 12.33
N ARG A 301 -1.75 -9.35 12.71
CA ARG A 301 -2.90 -10.19 13.09
C ARG A 301 -3.43 -10.94 11.87
N LEU A 302 -3.29 -12.26 11.84
CA LEU A 302 -3.78 -13.12 10.76
C LEU A 302 -5.20 -13.62 11.01
N VAL A 303 -5.47 -14.13 12.22
CA VAL A 303 -6.75 -14.72 12.60
C VAL A 303 -7.26 -14.09 13.88
N HIS A 304 -8.57 -13.86 13.96
CA HIS A 304 -9.25 -13.49 15.21
C HIS A 304 -10.63 -14.13 15.21
N VAL A 305 -10.84 -15.08 16.11
CA VAL A 305 -12.08 -15.86 16.20
C VAL A 305 -12.62 -15.74 17.61
N THR A 306 -13.86 -15.30 17.69
CA THR A 306 -14.60 -15.11 18.94
C THR A 306 -15.64 -16.21 19.17
N HIS A 307 -15.86 -17.07 18.17
CA HIS A 307 -16.91 -18.09 18.18
C HIS A 307 -16.45 -19.32 17.39
N PHE A 308 -16.43 -20.47 18.04
CA PHE A 308 -16.40 -21.79 17.40
C PHE A 308 -17.24 -22.74 18.27
N SER A 309 -17.62 -23.91 17.74
CA SER A 309 -18.42 -24.89 18.49
C SER A 309 -17.54 -25.85 19.27
N SER A 310 -17.03 -26.89 18.61
CA SER A 310 -16.20 -27.93 19.24
C SER A 310 -14.74 -27.86 18.84
N SER A 311 -14.44 -27.29 17.67
CA SER A 311 -13.07 -27.14 17.18
C SER A 311 -13.03 -26.08 16.08
N ASN A 312 -11.88 -25.42 15.97
CA ASN A 312 -11.51 -24.70 14.75
C ASN A 312 -10.05 -24.97 14.39
N THR A 313 -9.74 -24.85 13.10
CA THR A 313 -8.40 -25.10 12.57
C THR A 313 -7.99 -24.03 11.57
N ASP A 314 -6.80 -23.48 11.76
CA ASP A 314 -6.22 -22.47 10.88
C ASP A 314 -4.82 -22.90 10.42
N LEU A 315 -4.61 -22.89 9.10
CA LEU A 315 -3.30 -23.12 8.50
C LEU A 315 -2.56 -21.78 8.38
N ILE A 316 -1.34 -21.70 8.90
CA ILE A 316 -0.45 -20.54 8.82
C ILE A 316 0.68 -20.90 7.85
N ASN A 317 0.86 -20.09 6.80
CA ASN A 317 1.83 -20.30 5.74
C ASN A 317 2.96 -19.27 5.84
N VAL A 318 3.95 -19.59 6.67
CA VAL A 318 5.00 -18.66 7.07
C VAL A 318 5.98 -18.41 5.94
N GLY A 319 6.23 -17.12 5.65
CA GLY A 319 7.16 -16.69 4.61
C GLY A 319 6.66 -17.00 3.20
N TYR A 320 5.37 -17.24 3.03
CA TYR A 320 4.73 -17.36 1.73
C TYR A 320 4.49 -15.98 1.13
N ASP A 321 4.92 -15.82 -0.12
CA ASP A 321 4.70 -14.60 -0.90
C ASP A 321 4.19 -15.00 -2.29
N PRO A 322 2.91 -14.74 -2.62
CA PRO A 322 2.35 -15.05 -3.92
C PRO A 322 2.71 -14.02 -5.00
N THR A 323 3.30 -12.88 -4.62
CA THR A 323 3.57 -11.75 -5.53
C THR A 323 4.40 -12.14 -6.76
N PRO A 324 5.46 -12.97 -6.65
CA PRO A 324 6.28 -13.32 -7.81
C PRO A 324 5.53 -14.09 -8.92
N ASP A 325 4.42 -14.74 -8.58
CA ASP A 325 3.62 -15.56 -9.50
C ASP A 325 2.37 -14.83 -10.02
N MET A 326 2.13 -13.60 -9.55
CA MET A 326 1.00 -12.78 -9.98
C MET A 326 1.18 -12.30 -11.43
N THR A 327 0.10 -12.36 -12.20
CA THR A 327 0.03 -11.71 -13.51
C THR A 327 -0.21 -10.20 -13.37
N ASP A 328 0.04 -9.44 -14.43
CA ASP A 328 -0.34 -8.01 -14.49
C ASP A 328 -1.83 -7.80 -14.20
N ARG A 329 -2.67 -8.78 -14.60
CA ARG A 329 -4.11 -8.73 -14.38
C ARG A 329 -4.48 -8.88 -12.91
N ASP A 330 -3.77 -9.75 -12.21
CA ASP A 330 -3.93 -10.00 -10.77
C ASP A 330 -3.51 -8.77 -9.96
N HIS A 331 -2.34 -8.20 -10.28
CA HIS A 331 -1.88 -6.94 -9.68
C HIS A 331 -2.90 -5.82 -9.88
N ALA A 332 -3.48 -5.71 -11.07
CA ALA A 332 -4.43 -4.65 -11.37
C ALA A 332 -5.78 -4.84 -10.64
N TYR A 333 -6.23 -6.07 -10.39
CA TYR A 333 -7.37 -6.34 -9.50
C TYR A 333 -7.07 -5.98 -8.05
N LEU A 334 -5.92 -6.41 -7.54
CA LEU A 334 -5.51 -6.13 -6.17
C LEU A 334 -5.40 -4.63 -5.92
N LEU A 335 -4.73 -3.91 -6.82
CA LEU A 335 -4.60 -2.45 -6.79
C LEU A 335 -5.96 -1.77 -6.84
N ALA A 336 -6.86 -2.19 -7.72
CA ALA A 336 -8.19 -1.62 -7.87
C ALA A 336 -9.05 -1.73 -6.59
N HIS A 337 -8.92 -2.83 -5.84
CA HIS A 337 -9.57 -2.98 -4.54
C HIS A 337 -8.86 -2.14 -3.47
N ASN A 338 -7.54 -2.29 -3.33
CA ASN A 338 -6.78 -1.66 -2.26
C ASN A 338 -6.83 -0.13 -2.31
N LYS A 339 -6.83 0.48 -3.50
CA LYS A 339 -6.99 1.95 -3.62
C LYS A 339 -8.35 2.43 -3.09
N ARG A 340 -9.43 1.71 -3.40
CA ARG A 340 -10.78 2.07 -2.94
C ARG A 340 -10.95 1.82 -1.45
N ARG A 341 -10.41 0.71 -0.94
CA ARG A 341 -10.37 0.39 0.49
C ARG A 341 -9.59 1.45 1.28
N LYS A 342 -8.44 1.90 0.79
CA LYS A 342 -7.64 2.97 1.44
C LYS A 342 -8.45 4.25 1.58
N LYS A 343 -9.09 4.70 0.48
CA LYS A 343 -9.99 5.85 0.48
C LYS A 343 -11.16 5.67 1.46
N TRP A 344 -11.82 4.52 1.42
CA TRP A 344 -13.00 4.22 2.25
C TRP A 344 -12.66 4.19 3.73
N HIS A 345 -11.64 3.43 4.13
CA HIS A 345 -11.21 3.34 5.52
C HIS A 345 -10.78 4.70 6.10
N ARG A 346 -10.09 5.53 5.29
CA ARG A 346 -9.75 6.91 5.66
C ARG A 346 -11.00 7.76 5.85
N MET A 347 -11.96 7.70 4.93
CA MET A 347 -13.20 8.48 5.01
C MET A 347 -13.97 8.22 6.31
N TYR A 348 -13.95 6.98 6.80
CA TYR A 348 -14.61 6.58 8.03
C TYR A 348 -13.70 6.54 9.27
N ASN A 349 -12.48 7.09 9.18
CA ASN A 349 -11.53 7.18 10.28
C ASN A 349 -11.25 5.83 10.97
N VAL A 350 -11.11 4.77 10.18
CA VAL A 350 -10.73 3.42 10.64
C VAL A 350 -9.37 3.04 10.07
N SER A 351 -8.65 2.13 10.75
CA SER A 351 -7.34 1.69 10.25
C SER A 351 -7.48 0.95 8.92
N TYR A 352 -6.53 1.25 8.03
CA TYR A 352 -6.45 0.61 6.72
C TYR A 352 -6.00 -0.85 6.86
N VAL A 353 -6.72 -1.75 6.19
CA VAL A 353 -6.36 -3.17 6.06
C VAL A 353 -6.24 -3.48 4.57
N PRO A 354 -5.00 -3.62 4.05
CA PRO A 354 -4.80 -4.04 2.67
C PRO A 354 -5.24 -5.49 2.49
N MET A 355 -5.82 -5.78 1.32
CA MET A 355 -5.92 -7.14 0.83
C MET A 355 -4.57 -7.58 0.26
N GLN A 356 -4.31 -8.88 0.37
CA GLN A 356 -3.25 -9.62 -0.30
C GLN A 356 -3.86 -10.51 -1.40
N TRP A 357 -3.07 -10.87 -2.40
CA TRP A 357 -3.54 -11.78 -3.44
C TRP A 357 -3.51 -13.23 -2.95
N SER A 358 -4.52 -14.02 -3.30
CA SER A 358 -4.55 -15.46 -3.07
C SER A 358 -4.65 -16.23 -4.40
N PRO A 359 -3.62 -17.00 -4.77
CA PRO A 359 -3.65 -17.84 -5.97
C PRO A 359 -4.76 -18.89 -5.94
N LYS A 360 -5.12 -19.46 -4.78
CA LYS A 360 -6.22 -20.45 -4.74
C LYS A 360 -7.59 -19.81 -4.87
N LEU A 361 -7.82 -18.66 -4.25
CA LEU A 361 -9.05 -17.91 -4.50
C LEU A 361 -9.19 -17.53 -5.99
N ALA A 362 -8.09 -17.18 -6.65
CA ALA A 362 -8.07 -16.88 -8.08
C ALA A 362 -8.34 -18.12 -8.94
N GLU A 363 -7.74 -19.27 -8.60
CA GLU A 363 -8.01 -20.56 -9.25
C GLU A 363 -9.49 -20.96 -9.13
N MET A 364 -10.07 -20.83 -7.93
CA MET A 364 -11.48 -21.10 -7.67
C MET A 364 -12.40 -20.13 -8.44
N ALA A 365 -12.07 -18.84 -8.43
CA ALA A 365 -12.80 -17.82 -9.17
C ALA A 365 -12.80 -18.11 -10.69
N LEU A 366 -11.65 -18.49 -11.25
CA LEU A 366 -11.52 -18.85 -12.67
C LEU A 366 -12.36 -20.07 -13.01
N LYS A 367 -12.37 -21.09 -12.14
CA LYS A 367 -13.19 -22.29 -12.33
C LYS A 367 -14.67 -21.92 -12.45
N TRP A 368 -15.18 -21.08 -11.56
CA TRP A 368 -16.57 -20.64 -11.62
C TRP A 368 -16.85 -19.71 -12.81
N ALA A 369 -15.92 -18.81 -13.15
CA ALA A 369 -16.04 -17.96 -14.33
C ALA A 369 -16.22 -18.78 -15.62
N ASN A 370 -15.57 -19.94 -15.72
CA ASN A 370 -15.74 -20.87 -16.86
C ASN A 370 -17.14 -21.47 -16.89
N GLU A 371 -17.69 -21.88 -15.75
CA GLU A 371 -19.05 -22.43 -15.66
C GLU A 371 -20.10 -21.38 -16.07
N LEU A 372 -19.95 -20.15 -15.58
CA LEU A 372 -20.84 -19.03 -15.88
C LEU A 372 -20.83 -18.58 -17.35
N LEU A 373 -19.87 -19.02 -18.16
CA LEU A 373 -19.96 -18.83 -19.60
C LEU A 373 -21.20 -19.51 -20.19
N ASN A 374 -21.74 -20.56 -19.56
CA ASN A 374 -22.97 -21.19 -20.02
C ASN A 374 -24.19 -20.24 -19.96
N ASP A 375 -24.12 -19.18 -19.14
CA ASP A 375 -25.18 -18.18 -18.94
C ASP A 375 -25.03 -16.92 -19.80
N CYS A 376 -24.23 -16.97 -20.86
CA CYS A 376 -24.06 -15.83 -21.76
C CYS A 376 -25.34 -15.37 -22.49
N ASP A 377 -26.32 -16.26 -22.64
CA ASP A 377 -27.64 -15.91 -23.19
C ASP A 377 -28.64 -15.46 -22.10
N SER A 378 -28.33 -15.65 -20.83
CA SER A 378 -29.14 -15.24 -19.69
C SER A 378 -28.96 -13.75 -19.38
N SER A 379 -29.95 -13.09 -18.78
CA SER A 379 -29.83 -11.68 -18.37
C SER A 379 -28.88 -11.50 -17.17
N GLY A 380 -28.82 -12.48 -16.27
CA GLY A 380 -27.97 -12.47 -15.07
C GLY A 380 -26.92 -13.58 -15.07
N ILE A 381 -26.18 -13.66 -13.98
CA ILE A 381 -25.31 -14.76 -13.57
C ILE A 381 -25.53 -14.98 -12.08
N GLU A 382 -25.26 -16.19 -11.60
CA GLU A 382 -25.55 -16.60 -10.22
C GLU A 382 -24.26 -16.92 -9.45
N HIS A 383 -24.35 -16.76 -8.12
CA HIS A 383 -23.29 -17.13 -7.19
C HIS A 383 -23.04 -18.64 -7.19
N GLU A 384 -21.79 -19.06 -6.94
CA GLU A 384 -21.46 -20.49 -6.86
C GLU A 384 -22.18 -21.12 -5.64
N PRO A 385 -22.96 -22.20 -5.82
CA PRO A 385 -23.67 -22.81 -4.71
C PRO A 385 -22.71 -23.48 -3.71
N GLY A 386 -22.89 -23.18 -2.42
CA GLY A 386 -22.24 -23.92 -1.33
C GLY A 386 -20.79 -23.54 -1.03
N VAL A 387 -20.29 -22.47 -1.63
CA VAL A 387 -19.00 -21.86 -1.26
C VAL A 387 -19.17 -20.97 -0.03
N VAL A 388 -18.12 -20.86 0.76
CA VAL A 388 -18.10 -20.06 2.01
C VAL A 388 -17.35 -18.74 1.83
N GLU A 389 -16.49 -18.66 0.82
CA GLU A 389 -15.78 -17.46 0.43
C GLU A 389 -16.75 -16.39 -0.09
N GLY A 390 -16.41 -15.12 0.15
CA GLY A 390 -17.13 -14.00 -0.44
C GLY A 390 -17.02 -14.04 -1.97
N GLU A 391 -17.98 -13.45 -2.68
CA GLU A 391 -18.00 -13.46 -4.15
C GLU A 391 -18.57 -12.19 -4.73
N ASN A 392 -17.86 -11.61 -5.71
CA ASN A 392 -18.39 -10.59 -6.61
C ASN A 392 -18.33 -11.07 -8.05
N LEU A 393 -19.38 -10.76 -8.79
CA LEU A 393 -19.58 -11.23 -10.16
C LEU A 393 -19.76 -10.06 -11.12
N ALA A 394 -19.26 -10.23 -12.34
CA ALA A 394 -19.57 -9.35 -13.45
C ALA A 394 -19.66 -10.13 -14.77
N LYS A 395 -20.52 -9.65 -15.67
CA LYS A 395 -20.66 -10.15 -17.03
C LYS A 395 -20.78 -9.00 -18.01
N ASN A 396 -20.10 -9.13 -19.13
CA ASN A 396 -20.29 -8.25 -20.29
C ASN A 396 -20.23 -9.07 -21.57
N HIS A 397 -21.14 -8.79 -22.50
CA HIS A 397 -21.21 -9.54 -23.75
C HIS A 397 -21.73 -8.69 -24.89
N GLY A 398 -21.29 -8.99 -26.12
CA GLY A 398 -21.71 -8.33 -27.34
C GLY A 398 -20.55 -7.98 -28.27
N ASN A 399 -20.84 -7.14 -29.26
CA ASN A 399 -19.88 -6.71 -30.28
C ASN A 399 -19.15 -5.42 -29.85
N GLY A 400 -17.91 -5.25 -30.31
CA GLY A 400 -17.10 -4.07 -30.03
C GLY A 400 -16.94 -3.82 -28.53
N GLY A 401 -17.23 -2.60 -28.07
CA GLY A 401 -17.12 -2.21 -26.66
C GLY A 401 -17.99 -3.03 -25.70
N TRP A 402 -19.08 -3.66 -26.15
CA TRP A 402 -19.95 -4.45 -25.27
C TRP A 402 -19.32 -5.77 -24.80
N GLY A 403 -18.53 -6.42 -25.66
CA GLY A 403 -17.81 -7.67 -25.37
C GLY A 403 -16.31 -7.48 -25.12
N GLN A 404 -15.83 -6.25 -25.01
CA GLN A 404 -14.40 -5.98 -24.84
C GLN A 404 -13.88 -6.47 -23.47
N LEU A 405 -12.57 -6.68 -23.39
CA LEU A 405 -11.90 -6.92 -22.12
C LEU A 405 -11.77 -5.58 -21.39
N TYR A 406 -12.54 -5.39 -20.32
CA TYR A 406 -12.46 -4.19 -19.50
C TYR A 406 -11.28 -4.25 -18.53
N PRO A 407 -10.55 -3.15 -18.32
CA PRO A 407 -9.57 -3.07 -17.24
C PRO A 407 -10.21 -3.47 -15.89
N PRO A 408 -9.49 -4.16 -14.99
CA PRO A 408 -10.04 -4.53 -13.69
C PRO A 408 -10.50 -3.31 -12.89
N ASP A 409 -9.84 -2.17 -13.05
CA ASP A 409 -10.29 -0.93 -12.43
C ASP A 409 -11.72 -0.52 -12.83
N ASN A 410 -12.09 -0.69 -14.10
CA ASN A 410 -13.44 -0.39 -14.58
C ASN A 410 -14.47 -1.39 -14.03
N ILE A 411 -14.07 -2.64 -13.84
CA ILE A 411 -14.92 -3.69 -13.29
C ILE A 411 -15.19 -3.41 -11.81
N VAL A 412 -14.14 -3.19 -11.02
CA VAL A 412 -14.26 -2.86 -9.60
C VAL A 412 -14.96 -1.51 -9.40
N ARG A 413 -14.76 -0.55 -10.31
CA ARG A 413 -15.52 0.73 -10.32
C ARG A 413 -17.02 0.52 -10.37
N ARG A 414 -17.47 -0.47 -11.13
CA ARG A 414 -18.90 -0.79 -11.24
C ARG A 414 -19.44 -1.43 -9.97
N TRP A 415 -18.63 -2.21 -9.26
CA TRP A 415 -19.02 -2.80 -7.98
C TRP A 415 -19.07 -1.78 -6.85
N VAL A 416 -18.19 -0.79 -6.86
CA VAL A 416 -18.07 0.17 -5.77
C VAL A 416 -18.77 1.48 -6.11
N GLU A 417 -18.19 2.33 -6.96
CA GLU A 417 -18.65 3.70 -7.18
C GLU A 417 -20.09 3.78 -7.71
N PHE A 418 -20.57 2.77 -8.43
CA PHE A 418 -21.93 2.78 -8.98
C PHE A 418 -22.98 2.34 -7.95
N GLU A 419 -22.55 1.71 -6.86
CA GLU A 419 -23.39 1.23 -5.76
C GLU A 419 -23.26 2.07 -4.48
N GLU A 420 -22.40 3.11 -4.47
CA GLU A 420 -22.15 3.98 -3.31
C GLU A 420 -23.41 4.58 -2.67
N THR A 421 -24.43 4.87 -3.48
CA THR A 421 -25.68 5.48 -3.01
C THR A 421 -26.83 4.48 -2.87
N TRP A 422 -26.57 3.19 -3.10
CA TRP A 422 -27.60 2.16 -3.08
C TRP A 422 -27.79 1.67 -1.63
N PRO A 423 -29.03 1.35 -1.23
CA PRO A 423 -29.27 0.73 0.07
C PRO A 423 -28.76 -0.72 0.11
N TRP A 424 -28.62 -1.26 1.31
CA TRP A 424 -28.48 -2.70 1.50
C TRP A 424 -29.85 -3.39 1.29
N PRO A 425 -29.92 -4.56 0.61
CA PRO A 425 -28.82 -5.39 0.09
C PRO A 425 -28.39 -5.09 -1.35
N GLU A 426 -28.92 -4.05 -1.99
CA GLU A 426 -28.63 -3.74 -3.39
C GLU A 426 -27.16 -3.34 -3.63
N ASN A 427 -26.47 -2.83 -2.61
CA ASN A 427 -25.04 -2.47 -2.64
C ASN A 427 -24.07 -3.61 -2.25
N ALA A 428 -24.51 -4.87 -2.36
CA ALA A 428 -23.74 -6.01 -1.85
C ALA A 428 -22.35 -6.18 -2.49
N HIS A 429 -22.14 -5.72 -3.73
CA HIS A 429 -20.82 -5.80 -4.35
C HIS A 429 -19.88 -4.78 -3.72
N LEU A 430 -20.37 -3.57 -3.45
CA LEU A 430 -19.62 -2.52 -2.74
C LEU A 430 -19.22 -3.01 -1.35
N THR A 431 -20.17 -3.51 -0.58
CA THR A 431 -19.92 -3.90 0.81
C THR A 431 -18.89 -5.02 0.88
N GLN A 432 -18.94 -6.00 -0.02
CA GLN A 432 -17.93 -7.05 -0.10
C GLN A 432 -16.55 -6.52 -0.53
N ALA A 433 -16.48 -5.73 -1.61
CA ALA A 433 -15.21 -5.22 -2.13
C ALA A 433 -14.46 -4.34 -1.11
N LEU A 434 -15.22 -3.63 -0.27
CA LEU A 434 -14.71 -2.71 0.73
C LEU A 434 -14.80 -3.26 2.16
N TRP A 435 -15.15 -4.54 2.35
CA TRP A 435 -15.30 -5.17 3.66
C TRP A 435 -13.99 -5.16 4.45
N ARG A 436 -13.89 -4.40 5.54
CA ARG A 436 -12.59 -4.11 6.18
C ARG A 436 -11.88 -5.37 6.66
N ALA A 437 -12.61 -6.38 7.11
CA ALA A 437 -12.04 -7.64 7.60
C ALA A 437 -11.59 -8.60 6.50
N SER A 438 -11.95 -8.39 5.22
CA SER A 438 -11.45 -9.21 4.11
C SER A 438 -9.98 -8.90 3.83
N LYS A 439 -9.13 -9.92 3.91
CA LYS A 439 -7.65 -9.81 3.84
C LYS A 439 -7.04 -10.42 2.58
N TYR A 440 -7.77 -11.27 1.88
CA TYR A 440 -7.32 -12.02 0.73
C TYR A 440 -8.33 -11.86 -0.40
N LEU A 441 -7.80 -11.70 -1.60
CA LEU A 441 -8.54 -11.53 -2.83
C LEU A 441 -7.94 -12.46 -3.89
N GLY A 442 -8.79 -13.14 -4.65
CA GLY A 442 -8.37 -13.79 -5.89
C GLY A 442 -9.46 -13.66 -6.94
N CYS A 443 -9.08 -13.28 -8.16
CA CYS A 443 -10.03 -13.07 -9.26
C CYS A 443 -9.67 -13.94 -10.46
N GLY A 444 -10.68 -14.36 -11.20
CA GLY A 444 -10.57 -15.12 -12.43
C GLY A 444 -11.51 -14.59 -13.49
N GLU A 445 -11.08 -14.66 -14.75
CA GLU A 445 -11.87 -14.21 -15.89
C GLU A 445 -11.94 -15.28 -16.97
N SER A 446 -13.11 -15.43 -17.58
CA SER A 446 -13.35 -16.37 -18.68
C SER A 446 -14.00 -15.66 -19.86
N VAL A 447 -13.77 -16.18 -21.06
CA VAL A 447 -14.32 -15.63 -22.31
C VAL A 447 -14.71 -16.73 -23.28
N LYS A 448 -15.80 -16.52 -24.03
CA LYS A 448 -16.11 -17.28 -25.25
C LYS A 448 -16.66 -16.40 -26.36
N ASP A 449 -16.58 -16.89 -27.59
CA ASP A 449 -17.29 -16.31 -28.72
C ASP A 449 -18.80 -16.34 -28.47
N TRP A 450 -19.48 -15.22 -28.73
CA TRP A 450 -20.92 -15.10 -28.53
C TRP A 450 -21.54 -14.14 -29.54
N ARG A 451 -22.38 -14.68 -30.44
CA ARG A 451 -23.17 -13.93 -31.44
C ARG A 451 -22.37 -12.91 -32.27
N GLY A 452 -21.18 -13.30 -32.71
CA GLY A 452 -20.28 -12.47 -33.53
C GLY A 452 -19.36 -11.56 -32.73
N GLY A 453 -19.51 -11.51 -31.40
CA GLY A 453 -18.62 -10.81 -30.49
C GLY A 453 -18.14 -11.76 -29.40
N TYR A 454 -17.98 -11.24 -28.18
CA TYR A 454 -17.51 -12.02 -27.04
C TYR A 454 -18.47 -11.92 -25.88
N CYS A 455 -18.53 -12.97 -25.08
CA CYS A 455 -19.09 -12.95 -23.74
C CYS A 455 -17.98 -13.20 -22.75
N ARG A 456 -17.87 -12.33 -21.74
CA ARG A 456 -16.85 -12.38 -20.69
C ARG A 456 -17.53 -12.41 -19.34
N VAL A 457 -16.96 -13.22 -18.46
CA VAL A 457 -17.38 -13.32 -17.05
C VAL A 457 -16.16 -13.05 -16.18
N GLN A 458 -16.36 -12.29 -15.12
CA GLN A 458 -15.37 -11.99 -14.11
C GLN A 458 -15.92 -12.41 -12.74
N VAL A 459 -15.10 -13.13 -11.99
CA VAL A 459 -15.41 -13.60 -10.64
C VAL A 459 -14.26 -13.15 -9.74
N CYS A 460 -14.58 -12.58 -8.59
CA CYS A 460 -13.61 -12.32 -7.52
C CYS A 460 -14.08 -12.99 -6.24
N ARG A 461 -13.16 -13.65 -5.55
CA ARG A 461 -13.35 -14.38 -4.30
C ARG A 461 -12.62 -13.67 -3.16
N TYR A 462 -13.20 -13.73 -1.96
CA TYR A 462 -12.69 -13.01 -0.79
C TYR A 462 -12.60 -13.91 0.45
N SER A 463 -11.51 -13.75 1.19
CA SER A 463 -11.35 -14.31 2.54
C SER A 463 -10.72 -13.25 3.46
N LYS A 464 -11.20 -12.97 4.66
CA LYS A 464 -12.52 -13.29 5.20
C LYS A 464 -13.65 -12.90 4.24
N SER A 465 -14.71 -13.71 4.16
CA SER A 465 -15.91 -13.32 3.41
C SER A 465 -16.51 -12.05 4.02
N GLY A 466 -17.30 -11.32 3.25
CA GLY A 466 -18.01 -10.13 3.71
C GLY A 466 -19.50 -10.40 3.86
N ASN A 467 -20.28 -9.33 4.05
CA ASN A 467 -21.74 -9.35 3.96
C ASN A 467 -22.46 -10.26 4.96
N CYS A 468 -21.79 -10.69 6.03
CA CYS A 468 -22.41 -11.36 7.17
C CYS A 468 -22.82 -10.34 8.24
N ASP A 469 -23.72 -10.75 9.13
CA ASP A 469 -24.20 -9.90 10.24
C ASP A 469 -24.80 -8.56 9.78
N MET A 470 -25.33 -8.56 8.55
CA MET A 470 -26.01 -7.43 7.93
C MET A 470 -27.49 -7.39 8.35
N GLY A 471 -28.12 -6.23 8.26
CA GLY A 471 -29.58 -6.13 8.41
C GLY A 471 -30.07 -5.76 9.81
N HIS A 472 -29.18 -5.46 10.76
CA HIS A 472 -29.57 -4.94 12.07
C HIS A 472 -29.99 -3.47 11.95
N ASN A 473 -31.07 -3.05 12.59
CA ASN A 473 -31.44 -1.64 12.56
C ASN A 473 -30.59 -0.83 13.55
N ASN A 474 -30.07 0.32 13.11
CA ASN A 474 -29.43 1.29 13.99
C ASN A 474 -30.46 2.00 14.90
N SER A 475 -29.99 2.90 15.75
CA SER A 475 -30.84 3.68 16.66
C SER A 475 -31.85 4.61 15.96
N THR A 476 -31.71 4.83 14.65
CA THR A 476 -32.66 5.62 13.83
C THR A 476 -33.68 4.75 13.10
N GLY A 477 -33.59 3.42 13.21
CA GLY A 477 -34.50 2.47 12.55
C GLY A 477 -34.12 2.17 11.09
N GLU A 478 -32.97 2.64 10.62
CA GLU A 478 -32.40 2.32 9.32
C GLU A 478 -31.51 1.09 9.40
N THR A 479 -31.39 0.33 8.32
CA THR A 479 -30.52 -0.84 8.26
C THR A 479 -29.05 -0.43 8.39
N ASP A 480 -28.40 -0.89 9.45
CA ASP A 480 -26.97 -0.75 9.71
C ASP A 480 -26.18 -1.82 8.96
N TRP A 481 -25.76 -1.46 7.75
CA TRP A 481 -24.83 -2.25 6.96
C TRP A 481 -23.39 -1.74 7.07
N LEU A 482 -23.21 -0.50 7.53
CA LEU A 482 -21.91 0.18 7.53
C LEU A 482 -21.05 -0.26 8.72
N SER A 483 -21.63 -0.40 9.92
CA SER A 483 -20.91 -0.87 11.10
C SER A 483 -20.27 -2.25 10.91
N PRO A 484 -21.01 -3.30 10.49
CA PRO A 484 -20.41 -4.62 10.28
C PRO A 484 -19.36 -4.61 9.16
N MET A 485 -19.57 -3.82 8.10
CA MET A 485 -18.63 -3.66 7.00
C MET A 485 -17.30 -3.01 7.42
N LEU A 486 -17.33 -2.04 8.35
CA LEU A 486 -16.15 -1.35 8.87
C LEU A 486 -15.53 -2.04 10.10
N ALA A 487 -16.14 -3.12 10.60
CA ALA A 487 -15.63 -3.85 11.74
C ALA A 487 -14.34 -4.60 11.36
N LEU A 488 -13.32 -4.50 12.21
CA LEU A 488 -12.10 -5.30 12.07
C LEU A 488 -12.31 -6.76 12.54
N ASN A 489 -13.21 -6.93 13.52
CA ASN A 489 -13.62 -8.22 14.04
C ASN A 489 -14.94 -8.59 13.37
N SER A 490 -14.85 -9.39 12.31
CA SER A 490 -16.01 -9.86 11.55
C SER A 490 -16.28 -11.33 11.87
N PRO A 491 -17.55 -11.72 12.08
CA PRO A 491 -17.93 -13.11 12.30
C PRO A 491 -17.97 -13.93 11.00
N CYS A 492 -17.74 -13.30 9.85
CA CYS A 492 -17.72 -13.97 8.55
C CYS A 492 -16.61 -15.02 8.50
N GLU A 493 -16.77 -16.10 7.76
CA GLU A 493 -15.74 -17.14 7.58
C GLU A 493 -15.67 -17.53 6.11
N PRO A 494 -14.55 -18.09 5.61
CA PRO A 494 -13.35 -18.49 6.34
C PRO A 494 -12.37 -17.33 6.53
N SER A 495 -11.67 -17.28 7.65
CA SER A 495 -10.68 -16.23 7.98
C SER A 495 -9.49 -16.18 7.01
N CYS A 496 -9.15 -17.31 6.40
CA CYS A 496 -8.00 -17.46 5.50
C CYS A 496 -8.35 -18.27 4.24
N PRO A 497 -7.60 -18.11 3.14
CA PRO A 497 -7.82 -18.86 1.92
C PRO A 497 -7.34 -20.32 2.07
N PRO A 498 -7.68 -21.21 1.12
CA PRO A 498 -7.35 -22.64 1.22
C PRO A 498 -5.86 -22.97 1.41
N GLU A 499 -4.95 -22.12 0.93
CA GLU A 499 -3.50 -22.28 1.10
C GLU A 499 -2.97 -21.80 2.46
N GLY A 500 -3.83 -21.27 3.33
CA GLY A 500 -3.50 -20.77 4.66
C GLY A 500 -3.36 -19.25 4.75
N CYS A 501 -3.22 -18.75 5.98
CA CYS A 501 -2.99 -17.34 6.31
C CYS A 501 -1.50 -16.98 6.15
N TYR A 502 -1.19 -15.79 5.63
CA TYR A 502 0.19 -15.30 5.48
C TYR A 502 0.32 -13.78 5.57
#